data_AF-A0A536HGT2-F1
#
_entry.id   AF-A0A536HGT2-F1
#
_cell.length_a   1.000
_cell.length_b   1.000
_cell.length_c   1.000
_cell.angle_alpha   90.00
_cell.angle_beta   90.00
_cell.angle_gamma   90.00
#
_symmetry.space_group_name_H-M   'P 1'
#
loop_
_entity.id
_entity.type
_entity.pdbx_description
1 polymer ?
#
loop_
_entity_poly.entity_id
_entity_poly.type
_entity_poly.pdbx_seq_one_letter_code
_entity_poly.pdbx_strand_id
1 'polypeptide(L)'
;MRTGADPPRRLLFVSHSKEVGGAESYLRSLILYSRDALRRDDHDAPVTLVCRPDTALDDWVREIQRAGVEVERIDLKRLSDYARLLRLARRADLVHLVLAYPVG
;
A
#
# COMPACT_ATOMS: atom_id res chain seq x y z
N MET A 1 -2.22 -7.15 -28.73
CA MET A 1 -2.49 -5.70 -28.68
C MET A 1 -2.40 -5.29 -27.21
N ARG A 2 -1.20 -4.87 -26.75
CA ARG A 2 -1.02 -4.30 -25.40
C ARG A 2 -1.64 -2.89 -25.44
N THR A 3 -2.63 -2.62 -24.61
CA THR A 3 -3.18 -1.27 -24.44
C THR A 3 -2.03 -0.35 -24.01
N GLY A 4 -1.72 0.66 -24.83
CA GLY A 4 -0.58 1.57 -24.68
C GLY A 4 -0.76 2.61 -23.56
N ALA A 5 -1.07 2.15 -22.36
CA ALA A 5 -0.93 2.98 -21.17
C ALA A 5 0.52 2.91 -20.70
N ASP A 6 1.12 4.06 -20.40
CA ASP A 6 2.40 4.10 -19.71
C ASP A 6 2.30 3.28 -18.41
N PRO A 7 3.35 2.53 -18.04
CA PRO A 7 3.39 1.82 -16.77
C PRO A 7 3.25 2.83 -15.61
N PRO A 8 2.57 2.46 -14.51
CA PRO A 8 2.45 3.34 -13.36
C PRO A 8 3.84 3.60 -12.79
N ARG A 9 4.15 4.87 -12.51
CA ARG A 9 5.44 5.32 -11.96
C ARG A 9 5.47 5.26 -10.44
N ARG A 10 4.31 5.16 -9.77
CA ARG A 10 4.22 4.96 -8.31
C ARG A 10 2.92 4.28 -7.92
N LEU A 11 3.02 3.20 -7.15
CA LEU A 11 1.90 2.47 -6.58
C LEU A 11 1.77 2.76 -5.08
N LEU A 12 0.56 3.09 -4.63
CA LEU A 12 0.26 3.30 -3.21
C LEU A 12 -0.83 2.33 -2.75
N PHE A 13 -0.52 1.49 -1.78
CA PHE A 13 -1.47 0.64 -1.08
C PHE A 13 -1.80 1.27 0.26
N VAL A 14 -3.07 1.29 0.66
CA VAL A 14 -3.50 1.86 1.94
C VAL A 14 -4.33 0.83 2.69
N SER A 15 -3.89 0.44 3.89
CA SER A 15 -4.61 -0.47 4.78
C SER A 15 -4.96 0.21 6.10
N HIS A 16 -6.26 0.42 6.33
CA HIS A 16 -6.78 0.97 7.60
C HIS A 16 -7.93 0.14 8.18
N SER A 17 -8.00 -1.16 7.84
CA SER A 17 -8.97 -2.11 8.40
C SER A 17 -8.80 -2.26 9.91
N LYS A 18 -9.84 -2.02 10.73
CA LYS A 18 -9.78 -2.24 12.19
C LYS A 18 -9.44 -3.70 12.55
N GLU A 19 -9.99 -4.65 11.80
CA GLU A 19 -9.72 -6.07 11.97
C GLU A 19 -8.39 -6.47 11.35
N VAL A 20 -7.63 -7.30 12.08
CA VAL A 20 -6.32 -7.81 11.66
C VAL A 20 -6.48 -9.27 11.22
N GLY A 21 -5.92 -9.62 10.05
CA GLY A 21 -5.69 -10.99 9.61
C GLY A 21 -6.09 -11.24 8.15
N GLY A 22 -7.31 -10.90 7.77
CA GLY A 22 -7.83 -11.20 6.43
C GLY A 22 -7.32 -10.24 5.35
N ALA A 23 -7.45 -8.94 5.60
CA ALA A 23 -7.08 -7.89 4.66
C ALA A 23 -5.56 -7.88 4.39
N GLU A 24 -4.75 -8.13 5.41
CA GLU A 24 -3.28 -8.10 5.35
C GLU A 24 -2.72 -9.22 4.48
N SER A 25 -3.30 -10.43 4.55
CA SER A 25 -2.87 -11.57 3.74
C SER A 25 -3.16 -11.35 2.25
N TYR A 26 -4.35 -10.84 1.94
CA TYR A 26 -4.72 -10.42 0.60
C TYR A 26 -3.80 -9.31 0.08
N LEU A 27 -3.64 -8.23 0.86
CA LEU A 27 -2.80 -7.10 0.50
C LEU A 27 -1.35 -7.49 0.29
N ARG A 28 -0.79 -8.36 1.14
CA ARG A 28 0.56 -8.89 0.97
C ARG A 28 0.71 -9.52 -0.40
N SER A 29 -0.21 -10.41 -0.76
CA SER A 29 -0.17 -11.12 -2.04
C SER A 29 -0.24 -10.14 -3.22
N LEU A 30 -1.13 -9.14 -3.15
CA LEU A 30 -1.30 -8.13 -4.18
C LEU A 30 -0.10 -7.19 -4.31
N ILE A 31 0.47 -6.73 -3.20
CA ILE A 31 1.66 -5.86 -3.16
C ILE A 31 2.85 -6.58 -3.81
N LEU A 32 3.11 -7.82 -3.40
CA LEU A 32 4.24 -8.60 -3.93
C LEU A 32 4.05 -8.91 -5.42
N TYR A 33 2.84 -9.30 -5.81
CA TYR A 33 2.51 -9.54 -7.21
C TYR A 33 2.74 -8.29 -8.07
N SER A 34 2.29 -7.13 -7.60
CA SER A 34 2.40 -5.86 -8.33
C SER A 34 3.86 -5.42 -8.48
N ARG A 35 4.65 -5.53 -7.40
CA ARG A 35 6.09 -5.30 -7.43
C ARG A 35 6.79 -6.21 -8.44
N ASP A 36 6.48 -7.51 -8.42
CA ASP A 36 7.11 -8.47 -9.32
C ASP A 36 6.69 -8.28 -10.77
N ALA A 37 5.45 -7.84 -11.01
CA ALA A 37 5.00 -7.46 -12.35
C ALA A 37 5.83 -6.28 -12.89
N LEU A 38 5.99 -5.21 -12.10
CA LEU A 38 6.81 -4.05 -12.47
C LEU A 38 8.26 -4.45 -12.78
N ARG A 39 8.89 -5.26 -11.91
CA ARG A 39 10.26 -5.74 -12.13
C ARG A 39 10.41 -6.60 -13.39
N ARG A 40 9.42 -7.45 -13.70
CA ARG A 40 9.46 -8.28 -14.92
C ARG A 40 9.39 -7.45 -16.20
N ASP A 41 8.72 -6.31 -16.15
CA ASP A 41 8.63 -5.37 -17.27
C ASP A 41 9.76 -4.30 -17.25
N ASP A 42 10.81 -4.51 -16.44
CA ASP A 42 11.96 -3.59 -16.28
C ASP A 42 11.54 -2.17 -15.84
N HIS A 43 10.56 -2.10 -14.94
CA HIS A 43 10.05 -0.87 -14.34
C HIS A 43 10.39 -0.82 -12.85
N ASP A 44 11.07 0.25 -12.46
CA ASP A 44 11.48 0.50 -11.06
C ASP A 44 10.50 1.45 -10.33
N ALA A 45 9.20 1.30 -10.61
CA ALA A 45 8.20 2.13 -9.98
C ALA A 45 8.11 1.82 -8.47
N PRO A 46 8.28 2.81 -7.57
CA PRO A 46 8.15 2.59 -6.15
C PRO A 46 6.77 2.05 -5.77
N VAL A 47 6.79 1.06 -4.88
CA VAL A 47 5.62 0.51 -4.23
C VAL A 47 5.66 0.93 -2.76
N THR A 48 4.62 1.64 -2.32
CA THR A 48 4.50 2.13 -0.95
C THR A 48 3.24 1.54 -0.31
N LEU A 49 3.35 1.05 0.91
CA LEU A 49 2.24 0.68 1.78
C LEU A 49 2.06 1.74 2.87
N VAL A 50 0.85 2.26 3.01
CA VAL A 50 0.42 3.04 4.18
C VAL A 50 -0.41 2.14 5.07
N CYS A 51 -0.08 2.06 6.35
CA CYS A 51 -0.90 1.38 7.34
C CYS A 51 -0.95 2.12 8.68
N ARG A 52 -1.88 1.74 9.55
CA ARG A 52 -1.90 2.29 10.91
C ARG A 52 -0.68 1.83 11.73
N PRO A 53 -0.24 2.61 12.74
CA PRO A 53 0.71 2.11 13.73
C PRO A 53 -0.01 1.15 14.68
N ASP A 54 0.25 -0.14 14.50
CA ASP A 54 -0.31 -1.22 15.31
C ASP A 54 0.74 -2.32 15.46
N THR A 55 1.01 -2.75 16.70
CA THR A 55 2.02 -3.78 16.99
C THR A 55 1.61 -5.15 16.47
N ALA A 56 0.30 -5.41 16.32
CA ALA A 56 -0.19 -6.63 15.69
C ALA A 56 0.20 -6.74 14.20
N LEU A 57 0.57 -5.61 13.58
CA LEU A 57 1.01 -5.54 12.18
C LEU A 57 2.54 -5.58 12.03
N ASP A 58 3.31 -5.65 13.13
CA ASP A 58 4.77 -5.51 13.09
C ASP A 58 5.46 -6.55 12.23
N ASP A 59 5.14 -7.83 12.41
CA ASP A 59 5.76 -8.89 11.65
C ASP A 59 5.36 -8.85 10.17
N TRP A 60 4.09 -8.56 9.90
CA TRP A 60 3.60 -8.35 8.53
C TRP A 60 4.31 -7.18 7.84
N VAL A 61 4.45 -6.04 8.51
CA VAL A 61 5.19 -4.88 7.98
C VAL A 61 6.66 -5.22 7.73
N ARG A 62 7.31 -5.94 8.65
CA ARG A 62 8.71 -6.37 8.48
C ARG A 62 8.86 -7.24 7.24
N GLU A 63 7.92 -8.15 6.97
CA GLU A 63 7.94 -8.96 5.76
C GLU A 63 7.81 -8.13 4.49
N ILE A 64 6.87 -7.17 4.48
CA ILE A 64 6.66 -6.25 3.35
C ILE A 64 7.92 -5.40 3.10
N GLN A 65 8.55 -4.89 4.16
CA GLN A 65 9.80 -4.12 4.05
C GLN A 65 10.96 -4.97 3.52
N ARG A 66 11.12 -6.21 3.99
CA ARG A 66 12.13 -7.16 3.47
C ARG A 66 11.94 -7.46 1.99
N ALA A 67 10.71 -7.36 1.49
CA ALA A 67 10.39 -7.49 0.08
C ALA A 67 10.74 -6.25 -0.77
N GLY A 68 11.31 -5.20 -0.17
CA GLY A 68 11.72 -3.97 -0.85
C GLY A 68 10.59 -2.97 -1.08
N VAL A 69 9.53 -3.04 -0.27
CA VAL A 69 8.38 -2.13 -0.33
C VAL A 69 8.54 -1.06 0.73
N GLU A 70 8.31 0.20 0.38
CA GLU A 70 8.32 1.31 1.33
C GLU A 70 7.10 1.22 2.26
N VAL A 71 7.26 1.49 3.56
CA VAL A 71 6.13 1.45 4.50
C VAL A 71 6.03 2.75 5.29
N GLU A 72 4.85 3.36 5.23
CA GLU A 72 4.49 4.59 5.90
C GLU A 72 3.44 4.28 6.99
N ARG A 73 3.82 4.40 8.27
CA ARG A 73 2.87 4.22 9.37
C ARG A 73 2.20 5.55 9.72
N ILE A 74 0.91 5.66 9.42
CA ILE A 74 0.13 6.89 9.58
C ILE A 74 -1.11 6.57 10.42
N ASP A 75 -1.36 7.32 11.49
CA ASP A 75 -2.57 7.19 12.29
C ASP A 75 -3.58 8.26 11.87
N LEU A 76 -4.69 7.90 11.22
CA LEU A 76 -5.66 8.84 10.65
C LEU A 76 -6.59 9.46 11.72
N LYS A 77 -6.01 9.91 12.84
CA LYS A 77 -6.71 10.59 13.94
C LYS A 77 -6.63 12.11 13.86
N ARG A 78 -5.64 12.67 13.15
CA ARG A 78 -5.43 14.13 13.05
C ARG A 78 -5.45 14.58 11.59
N LEU A 79 -5.88 15.82 11.35
CA LEU A 79 -5.90 16.42 10.01
C LEU A 79 -4.51 16.43 9.34
N SER A 80 -3.44 16.57 10.12
CA SER A 80 -2.06 16.48 9.63
C SER A 80 -1.73 15.12 9.01
N ASP A 81 -2.30 14.05 9.55
CA ASP A 81 -2.08 12.68 9.08
C ASP A 81 -2.85 12.43 7.79
N TYR A 82 -4.09 12.93 7.68
CA TYR A 82 -4.83 12.97 6.42
C TYR A 82 -4.07 13.77 5.35
N ALA A 83 -3.54 14.95 5.70
CA ALA A 83 -2.75 15.75 4.76
C ALA A 83 -1.47 15.04 4.32
N ARG A 84 -0.85 14.22 5.18
CA ARG A 84 0.29 13.37 4.81
C ARG A 84 -0.13 12.26 3.84
N LEU A 85 -1.21 11.53 4.12
CA LEU A 85 -1.75 10.51 3.22
C LEU A 85 -2.12 11.10 1.85
N LEU A 86 -2.81 12.24 1.82
CA LEU A 86 -3.18 12.92 0.57
C LEU A 86 -1.97 13.36 -0.26
N ARG A 87 -0.87 13.78 0.39
CA ARG A 87 0.39 14.10 -0.30
C ARG A 87 1.03 12.87 -0.95
N LEU A 88 0.94 11.70 -0.31
CA LEU A 88 1.39 10.43 -0.89
C LEU A 88 0.49 10.04 -2.07
N ALA A 89 -0.83 10.08 -1.87
CA ALA A 89 -1.82 9.73 -2.89
C ALA A 89 -1.71 10.62 -4.14
N ARG A 90 -1.50 11.94 -3.98
CA ARG A 90 -1.31 12.87 -5.11
C ARG A 90 -0.11 12.57 -6.00
N ARG A 91 0.86 11.80 -5.51
CA ARG A 91 2.07 11.42 -6.25
C ARG A 91 1.98 10.01 -6.83
N ALA A 92 0.93 9.26 -6.49
CA ALA A 92 0.72 7.91 -6.95
C ALA A 92 -0.09 7.95 -8.25
N ASP A 93 0.29 7.13 -9.22
CA ASP A 93 -0.50 6.93 -10.45
C ASP A 93 -1.65 5.95 -10.19
N LEU A 94 -1.50 5.08 -9.17
CA LEU A 94 -2.54 4.19 -8.70
C LEU A 94 -2.54 4.12 -7.18
N VAL A 95 -3.75 4.25 -6.62
CA VAL A 95 -4.01 4.08 -5.19
C VAL A 95 -4.98 2.92 -5.00
N HIS A 96 -4.55 1.89 -4.28
CA HIS A 96 -5.40 0.78 -3.86
C HIS A 96 -5.79 0.97 -2.39
N LEU A 97 -7.07 1.23 -2.15
CA LEU A 97 -7.62 1.52 -0.83
C LEU A 97 -8.31 0.29 -0.24
N VAL A 98 -7.80 -0.21 0.89
CA VAL A 98 -8.47 -1.21 1.72
C VAL A 98 -8.89 -0.54 3.02
N LEU A 99 -10.15 -0.09 3.02
CA LEU A 99 -10.81 0.53 4.16
C LEU A 99 -11.86 -0.46 4.65
N ALA A 100 -11.55 -1.21 5.71
CA ALA A 100 -12.59 -1.95 6.43
C ALA A 100 -13.10 -1.08 7.57
N TYR A 101 -14.33 -0.57 7.40
CA TYR A 101 -15.14 -0.06 8.48
C TYR A 101 -16.14 -1.14 8.87
N PRO A 102 -16.43 -1.35 10.17
CA PRO A 102 -17.58 -2.15 10.55
C PRO A 102 -18.83 -1.50 9.93
N VAL A 103 -19.49 -2.24 9.03
CA VAL A 103 -20.86 -1.96 8.61
C VAL A 103 -21.75 -2.71 9.58
N GLY A 104 -22.23 -2.00 10.62
CA GLY A 104 -23.04 -2.56 11.70
C GLY A 104 -22.57 -2.10 13.06
#